data_AF-A0A6A3T6T0-F1
#
_entry.id   AF-A0A6A3T6T0-F1
#
_cell.length_a   1.000
_cell.length_b   1.000
_cell.length_c   1.000
_cell.angle_alpha   90.00
_cell.angle_beta   90.00
_cell.angle_gamma   90.00
#
_symmetry.space_group_name_H-M   'P 1'
#
loop_
_entity.id
_entity.type
_entity.pdbx_description
1 polymer ?
#
loop_
_entity_poly.entity_id
_entity_poly.type
_entity_poly.pdbx_seq_one_letter_code
_entity_poly.pdbx_strand_id
1 'polypeptide(L)'
;MAKKLEDGVEVTKNSPARPVGCVGRFLLGCKDFWTGMTVIPTFALVLIGLVVFGLVIESHIISCMHVPQTTVLKEEEVCTPAVLNASTIEYHSGHRYYSALKEMDPSTTPTFRGKHTTLCNESARAKAKYGYCLPISGRKDTPFCTAGDRTDLLSVRSPKSVCYASVLHMLMVEVYEELKASGNTPLITFGSLLGAVRNGSMIPFTEDTDIGFVGQLKSRNVLQEELWRKGYHMFFMDIWRVCVAPHTRWLPSCMTLACR
;
A
#
# COMPACT_ATOMS: atom_id res chain seq x y z
N MET A 1 -9.53 -14.64 55.47
CA MET A 1 -8.16 -14.51 54.92
C MET A 1 -8.13 -13.18 54.18
N ALA A 2 -7.71 -12.03 54.73
CA ALA A 2 -6.60 -11.67 55.63
C ALA A 2 -5.21 -11.91 55.03
N LYS A 3 -4.57 -10.80 54.62
CA LYS A 3 -3.12 -10.44 54.56
C LYS A 3 -3.06 -9.18 53.66
N LYS A 4 -2.77 -7.93 54.05
CA LYS A 4 -1.96 -7.24 55.09
C LYS A 4 -0.50 -7.69 55.19
N LEU A 5 0.40 -6.81 54.74
CA LEU A 5 1.64 -6.33 55.40
C LEU A 5 2.17 -5.16 54.52
N GLU A 6 2.23 -3.87 54.94
CA GLU A 6 3.17 -3.22 55.90
C GLU A 6 4.64 -3.52 55.56
N ASP A 7 5.62 -2.62 55.55
CA ASP A 7 5.88 -1.25 56.03
C ASP A 7 7.23 -0.85 55.34
N GLY A 8 7.61 0.39 55.02
CA GLY A 8 8.26 1.30 55.96
C GLY A 8 9.57 1.92 55.41
N VAL A 9 9.54 3.24 55.20
CA VAL A 9 10.55 4.29 55.53
C VAL A 9 12.04 4.10 55.17
N GLU A 10 12.60 5.04 54.38
CA GLU A 10 13.71 5.88 54.87
C GLU A 10 13.78 7.27 54.21
N VAL A 11 14.07 8.25 55.06
CA VAL A 11 14.11 9.71 54.82
C VAL A 11 15.55 10.12 54.50
N THR A 12 15.76 11.05 53.58
CA THR A 12 16.86 12.01 53.76
C THR A 12 16.52 13.40 53.26
N LYS A 13 16.97 14.35 54.07
CA LYS A 13 16.63 15.75 54.25
C LYS A 13 17.63 16.61 53.48
N ASN A 14 17.20 17.73 52.91
CA ASN A 14 17.79 19.07 53.16
C ASN A 14 17.19 20.16 52.25
N SER A 15 16.64 21.19 52.88
CA SER A 15 16.58 22.59 52.42
C SER A 15 17.68 23.38 53.18
N PRO A 16 17.78 24.74 53.17
CA PRO A 16 17.32 25.81 52.26
C PRO A 16 18.40 26.90 52.01
N ALA A 17 18.05 28.01 51.33
CA ALA A 17 18.40 29.37 51.76
C ALA A 17 17.49 30.44 51.11
N ARG A 18 16.88 31.28 51.96
CA ARG A 18 16.25 32.60 51.70
C ARG A 18 17.26 33.65 52.21
N PRO A 19 17.23 34.96 51.84
CA PRO A 19 16.17 35.87 52.35
C PRO A 19 15.88 37.19 51.57
N VAL A 20 14.73 37.82 51.90
CA VAL A 20 14.44 39.28 52.14
C VAL A 20 14.77 40.29 51.01
N GLY A 21 13.98 41.30 50.62
CA GLY A 21 12.78 41.99 51.14
C GLY A 21 12.93 43.52 50.93
N CYS A 22 11.87 44.21 50.47
CA CYS A 22 11.45 45.63 50.73
C CYS A 22 10.59 46.17 49.56
N VAL A 23 9.27 46.26 49.70
CA VAL A 23 8.46 47.43 50.15
C VAL A 23 8.37 48.58 49.13
N GLY A 24 7.13 48.89 48.73
CA GLY A 24 6.76 50.26 48.32
C GLY A 24 5.47 50.33 47.51
N ARG A 25 4.30 50.26 48.19
CA ARG A 25 3.05 50.83 47.68
C ARG A 25 3.21 52.34 47.61
N PHE A 26 2.89 53.01 46.50
CA PHE A 26 2.37 54.38 46.51
C PHE A 26 1.53 54.66 45.24
N LEU A 27 0.24 54.93 45.48
CA LEU A 27 -0.71 55.80 44.75
C LEU A 27 -0.74 55.73 43.21
N LEU A 28 -1.79 55.21 42.56
CA LEU A 28 -3.11 55.86 42.35
C LEU A 28 -2.96 57.33 41.91
N GLY A 29 -2.83 57.55 40.60
CA GLY A 29 -2.86 58.87 39.97
C GLY A 29 -2.46 58.82 38.50
N CYS A 30 -3.23 59.47 37.62
CA CYS A 30 -3.04 59.59 36.16
C CYS A 30 -3.51 58.41 35.31
N LYS A 31 -4.81 58.11 35.46
CA LYS A 31 -5.69 57.83 34.32
C LYS A 31 -5.53 58.99 33.30
N ASP A 32 -5.37 58.65 32.03
CA ASP A 32 -5.66 59.50 30.85
C ASP A 32 -4.53 60.24 30.12
N PHE A 33 -3.25 59.81 30.14
CA PHE A 33 -2.24 60.49 29.28
C PHE A 33 -1.16 59.64 28.58
N TRP A 34 -1.23 58.30 28.57
CA TRP A 34 -0.11 57.46 28.08
C TRP A 34 -0.48 56.33 27.11
N THR A 35 -1.59 56.45 26.36
CA THR A 35 -1.98 55.44 25.34
C THR A 35 -1.52 55.76 23.93
N GLY A 36 -1.00 56.96 23.65
CA GLY A 36 -0.55 57.35 22.30
C GLY A 36 0.94 57.16 22.00
N MET A 37 1.80 57.23 23.03
CA MET A 37 3.25 57.37 22.83
C MET A 37 4.02 56.04 22.91
N THR A 38 3.40 54.96 23.40
CA THR A 38 4.00 53.61 23.45
C THR A 38 3.58 52.72 22.29
N VAL A 39 2.52 53.09 21.57
CA VAL A 39 1.97 52.34 20.42
C VAL A 39 2.90 52.48 19.21
N ILE A 40 3.36 53.69 18.90
CA ILE A 40 4.25 53.95 17.77
C ILE A 40 5.56 53.14 17.85
N PRO A 41 6.31 53.14 18.97
CA PRO A 41 7.56 52.37 19.06
C PRO A 41 7.32 50.85 19.08
N THR A 42 6.20 50.36 19.62
CA THR A 42 5.89 48.91 19.58
C THR A 42 5.52 48.45 18.18
N PHE A 43 4.74 49.21 17.42
CA PHE A 43 4.45 48.90 16.02
C PHE A 43 5.71 48.94 15.15
N ALA A 44 6.62 49.90 15.39
CA ALA A 44 7.89 49.96 14.68
C ALA A 44 8.76 48.71 14.94
N LEU A 45 8.84 48.25 16.20
CA LEU A 45 9.58 47.03 16.56
C LEU A 45 8.98 45.77 15.93
N VAL A 46 7.64 45.67 15.88
CA VAL A 46 6.96 44.54 15.23
C VAL A 46 7.22 44.54 13.72
N LEU A 47 7.16 45.69 13.06
CA LEU A 47 7.45 45.79 11.62
C LEU A 47 8.91 45.44 11.31
N ILE A 48 9.86 45.90 12.12
CA ILE A 48 11.28 45.53 11.99
C ILE A 48 11.44 44.01 12.18
N GLY A 49 10.79 43.43 13.18
CA GLY A 49 10.81 41.98 13.41
C GLY A 49 10.25 41.18 12.23
N LEU A 50 9.14 41.63 11.63
CA LEU A 50 8.54 40.99 10.45
C LEU A 50 9.43 41.10 9.21
N VAL A 51 10.10 42.23 9.00
CA VAL A 51 11.04 42.41 7.88
C VAL A 51 12.27 41.52 8.05
N VAL A 52 12.87 41.48 9.25
CA VAL A 52 14.02 40.60 9.53
C VAL A 52 13.63 39.13 9.38
N PHE A 53 12.45 38.74 9.86
CA PHE A 53 11.94 37.38 9.71
C PHE A 53 11.70 37.01 8.24
N GLY A 54 11.12 37.92 7.45
CA GLY A 54 10.95 37.74 6.00
C GLY A 54 12.28 37.55 5.27
N LEU A 55 13.28 38.38 5.58
CA LEU A 55 14.62 38.28 4.99
C LEU A 55 15.33 36.98 5.38
N VAL A 56 15.16 36.49 6.61
CA VAL A 56 15.70 35.20 7.06
C VAL A 56 15.04 34.04 6.31
N ILE A 57 13.72 34.06 6.13
CA ILE A 57 13.00 33.02 5.38
C ILE A 57 13.41 33.04 3.90
N GLU A 58 13.52 34.20 3.26
CA GLU A 58 14.00 34.29 1.87
C GLU A 58 15.45 33.82 1.73
N SER A 59 16.32 34.17 2.69
CA SER A 59 17.72 33.70 2.72
C SER A 59 17.80 32.18 2.88
N HIS A 60 16.92 31.57 3.69
CA HIS A 60 16.82 30.12 3.80
C HIS A 60 16.29 29.47 2.51
N ILE A 61 15.31 30.07 1.83
CA ILE A 61 14.78 29.54 0.56
C ILE A 61 15.85 29.62 -0.54
N ILE A 62 16.57 30.74 -0.67
CA ILE A 62 17.63 30.92 -1.67
C ILE A 62 18.83 30.01 -1.37
N SER A 63 19.22 29.85 -0.10
CA SER A 63 20.29 28.95 0.30
C SER A 63 19.93 27.47 0.10
N CYS A 64 18.64 27.10 0.14
CA CYS A 64 18.17 25.75 -0.19
C CYS A 64 18.05 25.49 -1.70
N MET A 65 17.97 26.54 -2.54
CA MET A 65 17.96 26.41 -3.99
C MET A 65 19.36 26.30 -4.63
N HIS A 66 20.44 26.57 -3.88
CA HIS A 66 21.82 26.45 -4.36
C HIS A 66 22.42 25.05 -4.19
N VAL A 67 21.60 24.01 -4.30
CA VAL A 67 22.09 22.65 -4.58
C VAL A 67 22.59 22.66 -6.01
N PRO A 68 23.85 22.30 -6.30
CA PRO A 68 24.34 22.30 -7.66
C PRO A 68 23.42 21.39 -8.47
N GLN A 69 22.89 21.92 -9.58
CA GLN A 69 22.32 21.12 -10.65
C GLN A 69 23.44 20.23 -11.20
N THR A 70 23.72 19.14 -10.50
CA THR A 70 24.29 17.98 -11.15
C THR A 70 23.19 17.49 -12.08
N THR A 71 23.35 17.81 -13.36
CA THR A 71 22.83 16.99 -14.44
C THR A 71 23.47 15.60 -14.31
N VAL A 72 23.09 14.87 -13.27
CA VAL A 72 23.20 13.42 -13.25
C VAL A 72 22.24 13.01 -14.34
N LEU A 73 22.76 12.54 -15.46
CA LEU A 73 22.05 11.56 -16.28
C LEU A 73 21.62 10.46 -15.30
N LYS A 74 20.43 10.59 -14.72
CA LYS A 74 19.80 9.50 -13.98
C LYS A 74 19.60 8.46 -15.06
N GLU A 75 20.53 7.50 -15.14
CA GLU A 75 20.18 6.20 -15.67
C GLU A 75 18.88 5.82 -14.97
N GLU A 76 17.80 5.77 -15.75
CA GLU A 76 16.53 5.31 -15.20
C GLU A 76 16.80 3.94 -14.61
N GLU A 77 16.70 3.81 -13.29
CA GLU A 77 16.90 2.52 -12.65
C GLU A 77 15.96 1.52 -13.31
N VAL A 78 16.52 0.44 -13.87
CA VAL A 78 15.78 -0.59 -14.59
C VAL A 78 15.94 -1.91 -13.86
N CYS A 79 14.85 -2.65 -13.69
CA CYS A 79 14.92 -4.01 -13.18
C CYS A 79 13.89 -4.92 -13.85
N THR A 80 14.13 -6.22 -13.73
CA THR A 80 13.32 -7.27 -14.35
C THR A 80 13.09 -8.35 -13.27
N PRO A 81 11.85 -8.63 -12.85
CA PRO A 81 11.56 -9.61 -11.81
C PRO A 81 11.82 -11.04 -12.33
N ALA A 82 11.92 -12.03 -11.44
CA ALA A 82 11.98 -13.42 -11.87
C ALA A 82 10.65 -13.86 -12.51
N VAL A 83 10.70 -14.63 -13.60
CA VAL A 83 9.49 -15.24 -14.20
C VAL A 83 9.33 -16.67 -13.70
N LEU A 84 8.12 -17.00 -13.24
CA LEU A 84 7.77 -18.35 -12.83
C LEU A 84 7.51 -19.27 -14.03
N ASN A 85 8.16 -20.43 -14.05
CA ASN A 85 7.99 -21.44 -15.10
C ASN A 85 6.70 -22.25 -14.91
N ALA A 86 5.71 -22.03 -15.77
CA ALA A 86 4.40 -22.67 -15.75
C ALA A 86 4.42 -24.18 -15.47
N SER A 87 5.31 -24.88 -16.19
CA SER A 87 5.45 -26.34 -16.17
C SER A 87 5.80 -26.94 -14.80
N THR A 88 6.48 -26.18 -13.93
CA THR A 88 7.03 -26.70 -12.66
C THR A 88 6.12 -26.53 -11.45
N ILE A 89 4.93 -25.92 -11.60
CA ILE A 89 3.97 -25.80 -10.48
C ILE A 89 2.98 -26.94 -10.48
N GLU A 90 2.66 -27.33 -9.25
CA GLU A 90 1.57 -28.21 -8.91
C GLU A 90 0.25 -27.43 -8.78
N TYR A 91 -0.80 -27.91 -9.45
CA TYR A 91 -2.14 -27.36 -9.37
C TYR A 91 -3.09 -28.42 -8.82
N HIS A 92 -4.11 -28.00 -8.08
CA HIS A 92 -4.99 -28.90 -7.35
C HIS A 92 -6.17 -29.43 -8.17
N SER A 93 -6.36 -28.95 -9.40
CA SER A 93 -7.40 -29.48 -10.31
C SER A 93 -6.84 -29.86 -11.68
N GLY A 94 -7.47 -30.86 -12.31
CA GLY A 94 -7.16 -31.30 -13.67
C GLY A 94 -7.81 -30.44 -14.75
N HIS A 95 -8.14 -29.17 -14.47
CA HIS A 95 -8.82 -28.31 -15.42
C HIS A 95 -7.91 -28.01 -16.63
N ARG A 96 -8.48 -28.06 -17.85
CA ARG A 96 -7.74 -27.85 -19.12
C ARG A 96 -6.89 -26.59 -19.17
N TYR A 97 -7.30 -25.55 -18.43
CA TYR A 97 -6.56 -24.30 -18.29
C TYR A 97 -5.12 -24.54 -17.81
N TYR A 98 -4.91 -25.38 -16.81
CA TYR A 98 -3.58 -25.62 -16.27
C TYR A 98 -2.71 -26.44 -17.20
N SER A 99 -3.27 -27.44 -17.91
CA SER A 99 -2.53 -28.20 -18.92
C SER A 99 -2.04 -27.28 -20.03
N ALA A 100 -2.94 -26.47 -20.60
CA ALA A 100 -2.58 -25.48 -21.61
C ALA A 100 -1.54 -24.46 -21.09
N LEU A 101 -1.69 -23.99 -19.84
CA LEU A 101 -0.74 -23.08 -19.21
C LEU A 101 0.66 -23.68 -19.09
N LYS A 102 0.79 -24.98 -18.81
CA LYS A 102 2.07 -25.68 -18.72
C LYS A 102 2.75 -25.87 -20.07
N GLU A 103 1.99 -25.92 -21.15
CA GLU A 103 2.48 -26.09 -22.52
C GLU A 103 2.89 -24.77 -23.19
N MET A 104 2.48 -23.62 -22.64
CA MET A 104 2.88 -22.32 -23.16
C MET A 104 4.35 -22.00 -22.86
N ASP A 105 5.04 -21.43 -23.84
CA ASP A 105 6.41 -20.93 -23.68
C ASP A 105 6.48 -19.87 -22.56
N PRO A 106 7.58 -19.78 -21.79
CA PRO A 106 7.77 -18.70 -20.82
C PRO A 106 7.71 -17.31 -21.49
N SER A 107 6.97 -16.37 -20.89
CA SER A 107 6.75 -15.06 -21.49
C SER A 107 7.99 -14.19 -21.42
N THR A 108 8.02 -13.15 -22.25
CA THR A 108 8.98 -12.06 -22.08
C THR A 108 8.74 -11.37 -20.75
N THR A 109 9.79 -11.26 -19.94
CA THR A 109 9.72 -10.67 -18.62
C THR A 109 9.44 -9.16 -18.69
N PRO A 110 8.51 -8.62 -17.86
CA PRO A 110 8.29 -7.18 -17.83
C PRO A 110 9.53 -6.45 -17.31
N THR A 111 9.80 -5.27 -17.87
CA THR A 111 10.88 -4.40 -17.43
C THR A 111 10.28 -3.23 -16.64
N PHE A 112 10.62 -3.13 -15.36
CA PHE A 112 10.23 -2.01 -14.52
C PHE A 112 11.28 -0.91 -14.53
N ARG A 113 10.82 0.35 -14.43
CA ARG A 113 11.66 1.54 -14.49
C ARG A 113 11.33 2.53 -13.38
N GLY A 114 12.32 3.33 -12.99
CA GLY A 114 12.15 4.44 -12.04
C GLY A 114 11.54 3.97 -10.72
N LYS A 115 10.44 4.58 -10.26
CA LYS A 115 9.80 4.22 -8.98
C LYS A 115 9.28 2.77 -8.93
N HIS A 116 9.10 2.11 -10.06
CA HIS A 116 8.54 0.76 -10.13
C HIS A 116 9.59 -0.31 -9.93
N THR A 117 10.88 0.05 -9.85
CA THR A 117 11.97 -0.89 -9.56
C THR A 117 11.82 -1.56 -8.20
N THR A 118 11.10 -0.91 -7.28
CA THR A 118 10.75 -1.48 -5.97
C THR A 118 9.99 -2.80 -6.06
N LEU A 119 9.29 -3.07 -7.18
CA LEU A 119 8.57 -4.32 -7.41
C LEU A 119 9.52 -5.52 -7.60
N CYS A 120 10.76 -5.29 -8.02
CA CYS A 120 11.78 -6.33 -8.06
C CYS A 120 12.36 -6.66 -6.68
N ASN A 121 12.12 -5.82 -5.66
CA ASN A 121 12.63 -6.06 -4.32
C ASN A 121 11.66 -6.93 -3.50
N GLU A 122 11.89 -8.24 -3.50
CA GLU A 122 11.06 -9.20 -2.74
C GLU A 122 11.04 -8.94 -1.22
N SER A 123 12.12 -8.38 -0.66
CA SER A 123 12.21 -8.06 0.76
C SER A 123 11.25 -6.93 1.17
N ALA A 124 10.87 -6.08 0.21
CA ALA A 124 9.95 -4.97 0.45
C ALA A 124 8.48 -5.40 0.46
N ARG A 125 8.13 -6.60 -0.04
CA ARG A 125 6.72 -7.01 -0.27
C ARG A 125 5.85 -6.89 0.98
N ALA A 126 6.37 -7.33 2.13
CA ALA A 126 5.61 -7.38 3.38
C ALA A 126 5.21 -5.99 3.87
N LYS A 127 6.04 -4.98 3.56
CA LYS A 127 5.78 -3.57 3.89
C LYS A 127 4.93 -2.88 2.81
N ALA A 128 5.11 -3.28 1.54
CA ALA A 128 4.48 -2.64 0.40
C ALA A 128 2.97 -2.91 0.30
N LYS A 129 2.46 -4.04 0.82
CA LYS A 129 1.02 -4.40 0.75
C LYS A 129 0.50 -4.26 -0.70
N TYR A 130 -0.49 -3.40 -0.92
CA TYR A 130 -1.04 -3.11 -2.24
C TYR A 130 0.02 -2.55 -3.22
N GLY A 131 1.02 -1.83 -2.73
CA GLY A 131 2.12 -1.31 -3.55
C GLY A 131 3.02 -2.39 -4.16
N TYR A 132 2.84 -3.67 -3.80
CA TYR A 132 3.50 -4.80 -4.45
C TYR A 132 2.61 -5.49 -5.51
N CYS A 133 1.36 -5.06 -5.64
CA CYS A 133 0.44 -5.61 -6.63
C CYS A 133 0.72 -5.02 -8.01
N LEU A 134 0.63 -5.85 -9.04
CA LEU A 134 0.61 -5.37 -10.41
C LEU A 134 -0.78 -4.84 -10.79
N PRO A 135 -0.86 -3.75 -11.56
CA PRO A 135 -2.13 -3.25 -12.05
C PRO A 135 -2.72 -4.25 -13.05
N ILE A 136 -4.01 -4.56 -12.89
CA ILE A 136 -4.76 -5.35 -13.86
C ILE A 136 -5.34 -4.38 -14.89
N SER A 137 -4.95 -4.53 -16.15
CA SER A 137 -5.53 -3.77 -17.27
C SER A 137 -6.35 -4.68 -18.17
N GLY A 138 -7.48 -4.17 -18.65
CA GLY A 138 -8.35 -4.91 -19.56
C GLY A 138 -9.64 -4.16 -19.85
N ARG A 139 -10.38 -4.64 -20.85
CA ARG A 139 -11.74 -4.20 -21.16
C ARG A 139 -12.69 -4.61 -20.05
N LYS A 140 -13.66 -3.76 -19.74
CA LYS A 140 -14.77 -4.04 -18.82
C LYS A 140 -16.12 -4.07 -19.53
N ASP A 141 -16.16 -3.67 -20.80
CA ASP A 141 -17.39 -3.41 -21.53
C ASP A 141 -18.11 -4.66 -22.04
N THR A 142 -19.42 -4.54 -22.18
CA THR A 142 -20.31 -5.53 -22.76
C THR A 142 -20.54 -5.23 -24.24
N PRO A 143 -20.66 -6.25 -25.12
CA PRO A 143 -20.82 -7.66 -24.79
C PRO A 143 -19.51 -8.42 -24.56
N PHE A 144 -18.35 -7.78 -24.75
CA PHE A 144 -17.04 -8.44 -24.74
C PHE A 144 -16.75 -9.21 -23.44
N CYS A 145 -17.09 -8.64 -22.29
CA CYS A 145 -16.81 -9.24 -20.98
C CYS A 145 -17.95 -10.04 -20.33
N THR A 146 -19.03 -10.32 -21.06
CA THR A 146 -20.28 -10.87 -20.47
C THR A 146 -20.10 -12.21 -19.74
N ALA A 147 -19.15 -13.03 -20.21
CA ALA A 147 -18.83 -14.35 -19.66
C ALA A 147 -17.31 -14.57 -19.64
N GLY A 148 -16.56 -13.65 -19.01
CA GLY A 148 -15.10 -13.76 -18.94
C GLY A 148 -14.66 -15.06 -18.26
N ASP A 149 -13.85 -15.85 -18.96
CA ASP A 149 -13.28 -17.11 -18.46
C ASP A 149 -11.75 -16.98 -18.36
N ARG A 150 -11.15 -17.67 -17.39
CA ARG A 150 -9.69 -17.74 -17.25
C ARG A 150 -9.03 -18.35 -18.50
N THR A 151 -9.75 -19.18 -19.27
CA THR A 151 -9.23 -19.70 -20.55
C THR A 151 -9.05 -18.64 -21.63
N ASP A 152 -9.77 -17.51 -21.55
CA ASP A 152 -9.57 -16.39 -22.50
C ASP A 152 -8.14 -15.84 -22.41
N LEU A 153 -7.57 -15.96 -21.22
CA LEU A 153 -6.21 -15.55 -20.92
C LEU A 153 -5.15 -16.41 -21.62
N LEU A 154 -5.48 -17.58 -22.19
CA LEU A 154 -4.52 -18.42 -22.90
C LEU A 154 -4.23 -17.96 -24.33
N SER A 155 -5.08 -17.09 -24.90
CA SER A 155 -5.05 -16.75 -26.33
C SER A 155 -4.92 -15.24 -26.60
N VAL A 156 -4.34 -14.52 -25.64
CA VAL A 156 -4.33 -13.05 -25.68
C VAL A 156 -3.40 -12.53 -26.77
N ARG A 157 -3.99 -11.88 -27.78
CA ARG A 157 -3.28 -11.29 -28.92
C ARG A 157 -2.80 -9.86 -28.65
N SER A 158 -3.49 -9.14 -27.77
CA SER A 158 -3.15 -7.78 -27.38
C SER A 158 -3.69 -7.43 -25.99
N PRO A 159 -3.12 -6.43 -25.33
CA PRO A 159 -3.67 -5.90 -24.08
C PRO A 159 -5.11 -5.42 -24.18
N LYS A 160 -5.47 -4.85 -25.34
CA LYS A 160 -6.82 -4.34 -25.62
C LYS A 160 -7.85 -5.46 -25.83
N SER A 161 -7.41 -6.71 -25.97
CA SER A 161 -8.28 -7.89 -26.08
C SER A 161 -8.35 -8.69 -24.78
N VAL A 162 -7.83 -8.17 -23.66
CA VAL A 162 -8.02 -8.81 -22.35
C VAL A 162 -9.36 -8.38 -21.78
N CYS A 163 -10.17 -9.33 -21.35
CA CYS A 163 -11.32 -9.03 -20.51
C CYS A 163 -10.91 -8.99 -19.03
N TYR A 164 -11.29 -7.93 -18.32
CA TYR A 164 -11.00 -7.76 -16.89
C TYR A 164 -11.63 -8.89 -16.05
N ALA A 165 -12.86 -9.28 -16.39
CA ALA A 165 -13.58 -10.38 -15.70
C ALA A 165 -12.85 -11.73 -15.81
N SER A 166 -12.15 -11.99 -16.92
CA SER A 166 -11.34 -13.21 -17.11
C SER A 166 -10.16 -13.28 -16.12
N VAL A 167 -9.51 -12.13 -15.84
CA VAL A 167 -8.43 -12.04 -14.84
C VAL A 167 -8.97 -12.26 -13.42
N LEU A 168 -10.11 -11.66 -13.10
CA LEU A 168 -10.75 -11.87 -11.80
C LEU A 168 -11.22 -13.32 -11.62
N HIS A 169 -11.74 -13.94 -12.68
CA HIS A 169 -12.13 -15.34 -12.66
C HIS A 169 -10.92 -16.27 -12.41
N MET A 170 -9.77 -15.98 -13.03
CA MET A 170 -8.50 -16.66 -12.75
C MET A 170 -8.11 -16.53 -11.27
N LEU A 171 -8.06 -15.29 -10.75
CA LEU A 171 -7.75 -15.02 -9.34
C LEU A 171 -8.70 -15.75 -8.38
N MET A 172 -10.00 -15.71 -8.66
CA MET A 172 -11.01 -16.37 -7.84
C MET A 172 -10.76 -17.88 -7.77
N VAL A 173 -10.63 -18.55 -8.91
CA VAL A 173 -10.50 -20.01 -8.94
C VAL A 173 -9.18 -20.47 -8.32
N GLU A 174 -8.07 -19.79 -8.62
CA GLU A 174 -6.77 -20.19 -8.08
C GLU A 174 -6.68 -19.98 -6.57
N VAL A 175 -7.16 -18.84 -6.05
CA VAL A 175 -7.19 -18.60 -4.60
C VAL A 175 -8.15 -19.56 -3.89
N TYR A 176 -9.29 -19.87 -4.52
CA TYR A 176 -10.25 -20.83 -3.97
C TYR A 176 -9.64 -22.23 -3.84
N GLU A 177 -8.92 -22.70 -4.87
CA GLU A 177 -8.24 -23.99 -4.87
C GLU A 177 -7.15 -24.05 -3.78
N GLU A 178 -6.33 -23.00 -3.64
CA GLU A 178 -5.29 -22.95 -2.59
C GLU A 178 -5.86 -22.87 -1.18
N LEU A 179 -6.96 -22.13 -0.97
CA LEU A 179 -7.66 -22.09 0.30
C LEU A 179 -8.14 -23.50 0.69
N LYS A 180 -8.75 -24.22 -0.25
CA LYS A 180 -9.23 -25.59 -0.04
C LYS A 180 -8.08 -26.54 0.25
N ALA A 181 -6.98 -26.48 -0.51
CA ALA A 181 -5.79 -27.31 -0.32
C ALA A 181 -5.12 -27.06 1.05
N SER A 182 -5.17 -25.82 1.54
CA SER A 182 -4.66 -25.42 2.86
C SER A 182 -5.58 -25.84 4.03
N GLY A 183 -6.66 -26.59 3.77
CA GLY A 183 -7.59 -27.10 4.78
C GLY A 183 -8.69 -26.12 5.21
N ASN A 184 -8.86 -25.01 4.47
CA ASN A 184 -9.96 -24.07 4.69
C ASN A 184 -11.24 -24.55 3.98
N THR A 185 -12.37 -23.97 4.38
CA THR A 185 -13.66 -24.18 3.72
C THR A 185 -14.08 -22.87 3.05
N PRO A 186 -13.59 -22.60 1.82
CA PRO A 186 -13.91 -21.38 1.09
C PRO A 186 -15.35 -21.40 0.54
N LEU A 187 -15.95 -20.22 0.40
CA LEU A 187 -17.28 -19.97 -0.10
C LEU A 187 -17.23 -18.74 -1.02
N ILE A 188 -17.83 -18.82 -2.21
CA ILE A 188 -17.97 -17.65 -3.08
C ILE A 188 -19.06 -16.73 -2.51
N THR A 189 -18.79 -15.43 -2.38
CA THR A 189 -19.68 -14.47 -1.70
C THR A 189 -20.00 -13.24 -2.55
N PHE A 190 -20.97 -12.44 -2.10
CA PHE A 190 -21.31 -11.12 -2.65
C PHE A 190 -21.44 -11.09 -4.19
N GLY A 191 -20.76 -10.15 -4.85
CA GLY A 191 -20.81 -9.95 -6.30
C GLY A 191 -20.27 -11.15 -7.08
N SER A 192 -19.27 -11.87 -6.54
CA SER A 192 -18.74 -13.08 -7.15
C SER A 192 -19.80 -14.20 -7.21
N LEU A 193 -20.59 -14.36 -6.14
CA LEU A 193 -21.66 -15.37 -6.11
C LEU A 193 -22.78 -15.02 -7.10
N LEU A 194 -23.17 -13.74 -7.14
CA LEU A 194 -24.18 -13.27 -8.09
C LEU A 194 -23.74 -13.49 -9.54
N GLY A 195 -22.47 -13.20 -9.86
CA GLY A 195 -21.91 -13.48 -11.19
C GLY A 195 -21.96 -14.97 -11.54
N ALA A 196 -21.50 -15.81 -10.61
CA ALA A 196 -21.46 -17.26 -10.79
C ALA A 196 -22.86 -17.84 -11.07
N VAL A 197 -23.88 -17.38 -10.34
CA VAL A 197 -25.27 -17.84 -10.54
C VAL A 197 -25.86 -17.30 -11.84
N ARG A 198 -25.58 -16.05 -12.20
CA ARG A 198 -26.22 -15.40 -13.36
C ARG A 198 -25.64 -15.87 -14.70
N ASN A 199 -24.31 -15.87 -14.81
CA ASN A 199 -23.60 -16.10 -16.07
C ASN A 199 -22.53 -17.19 -15.97
N GLY A 200 -22.36 -17.85 -14.81
CA GLY A 200 -21.25 -18.78 -14.60
C GLY A 200 -19.88 -18.12 -14.60
N SER A 201 -19.80 -16.80 -14.37
CA SER A 201 -18.59 -15.99 -14.54
C SER A 201 -18.61 -14.76 -13.61
N MET A 202 -17.57 -13.94 -13.62
CA MET A 202 -17.53 -12.66 -12.91
C MET A 202 -18.48 -11.65 -13.56
N ILE A 203 -19.09 -10.78 -12.75
CA ILE A 203 -19.94 -9.69 -13.26
C ILE A 203 -19.05 -8.70 -14.04
N PRO A 204 -19.40 -8.33 -15.30
CA PRO A 204 -18.69 -7.28 -16.00
C PRO A 204 -18.66 -5.99 -15.17
N PHE A 205 -17.60 -5.20 -15.27
CA PHE A 205 -17.39 -3.95 -14.52
C PHE A 205 -17.03 -4.08 -13.02
N THR A 206 -17.08 -5.27 -12.41
CA THR A 206 -16.55 -5.45 -11.05
C THR A 206 -15.03 -5.27 -11.03
N GLU A 207 -14.50 -4.78 -9.91
CA GLU A 207 -13.06 -4.50 -9.73
C GLU A 207 -12.35 -5.56 -8.89
N ASP A 208 -13.12 -6.37 -8.17
CA ASP A 208 -12.65 -7.36 -7.23
C ASP A 208 -13.46 -8.65 -7.28
N THR A 209 -12.97 -9.65 -6.54
CA THR A 209 -13.64 -10.91 -6.29
C THR A 209 -13.58 -11.24 -4.81
N ASP A 210 -14.71 -11.70 -4.26
CA ASP A 210 -14.85 -12.00 -2.85
C ASP A 210 -14.95 -13.51 -2.60
N ILE A 211 -14.13 -13.99 -1.65
CA ILE A 211 -14.19 -15.36 -1.13
C ILE A 211 -14.28 -15.27 0.39
N GLY A 212 -15.37 -15.79 0.94
CA GLY A 212 -15.50 -16.07 2.37
C GLY A 212 -14.85 -17.40 2.75
N PHE A 213 -14.51 -17.59 4.01
CA PHE A 213 -14.11 -18.89 4.55
C PHE A 213 -14.65 -19.06 5.97
N VAL A 214 -14.88 -20.31 6.38
CA VAL A 214 -15.47 -20.61 7.69
C VAL A 214 -14.41 -20.53 8.80
N GLY A 215 -14.69 -19.72 9.82
CA GLY A 215 -13.87 -19.62 11.02
C GLY A 215 -12.59 -18.80 10.81
N GLN A 216 -11.50 -19.21 11.47
CA GLN A 216 -10.19 -18.57 11.30
C GLN A 216 -9.42 -19.16 10.12
N LEU A 217 -8.60 -18.33 9.47
CA LEU A 217 -7.77 -18.77 8.35
C LEU A 217 -6.73 -19.79 8.83
N LYS A 218 -6.84 -21.01 8.31
CA LYS A 218 -5.93 -22.13 8.61
C LYS A 218 -4.70 -22.07 7.72
N SER A 219 -3.57 -22.55 8.26
CA SER A 219 -2.32 -22.76 7.52
C SER A 219 -1.86 -21.52 6.74
N ARG A 220 -2.08 -20.31 7.29
CA ARG A 220 -1.83 -19.03 6.62
C ARG A 220 -0.45 -18.96 5.94
N ASN A 221 0.61 -19.36 6.64
CA ASN A 221 1.97 -19.25 6.08
C ASN A 221 2.15 -20.17 4.86
N VAL A 222 1.59 -21.38 4.91
CA VAL A 222 1.59 -22.33 3.79
C VAL A 222 0.79 -21.75 2.62
N LEU A 223 -0.42 -21.25 2.88
CA LEU A 223 -1.25 -20.61 1.86
C LEU A 223 -0.53 -19.43 1.19
N GLN A 224 0.12 -18.58 1.98
CA GLN A 224 0.88 -17.43 1.47
C GLN A 224 2.07 -17.85 0.63
N GLU A 225 2.76 -18.93 1.00
CA GLU A 225 3.88 -19.49 0.24
C GLU A 225 3.41 -20.15 -1.07
N GLU A 226 2.34 -20.93 -1.05
CA GLU A 226 1.82 -21.58 -2.26
C GLU A 226 1.25 -20.55 -3.25
N LEU A 227 0.52 -19.54 -2.76
CA LEU A 227 0.10 -18.40 -3.57
C LEU A 227 1.31 -17.65 -4.15
N TRP A 228 2.36 -17.47 -3.35
CA TRP A 228 3.59 -16.83 -3.83
C TRP A 228 4.26 -17.63 -4.94
N ARG A 229 4.39 -18.95 -4.76
CA ARG A 229 4.97 -19.82 -5.79
C ARG A 229 4.20 -19.76 -7.09
N LYS A 230 2.90 -19.42 -7.05
CA LYS A 230 2.00 -19.23 -8.21
C LYS A 230 1.99 -17.82 -8.80
N GLY A 231 2.73 -16.88 -8.22
CA GLY A 231 2.82 -15.51 -8.74
C GLY A 231 1.80 -14.55 -8.13
N TYR A 232 1.28 -14.88 -6.95
CA TYR A 232 0.35 -14.02 -6.22
C TYR A 232 0.97 -13.44 -4.95
N HIS A 233 0.52 -12.24 -4.59
CA HIS A 233 0.89 -11.58 -3.35
C HIS A 233 -0.32 -11.54 -2.41
N MET A 234 -0.22 -12.30 -1.31
CA MET A 234 -1.19 -12.28 -0.22
C MET A 234 -0.71 -11.35 0.90
N PHE A 235 -1.61 -10.45 1.36
CA PHE A 235 -1.35 -9.50 2.44
C PHE A 235 -2.62 -9.19 3.23
N PHE A 236 -2.46 -8.60 4.42
CA PHE A 236 -3.58 -8.19 5.26
C PHE A 236 -3.77 -6.67 5.26
N MET A 237 -4.99 -6.23 4.96
CA MET A 237 -5.43 -4.84 5.05
C MET A 237 -6.93 -4.82 5.32
N ASP A 238 -7.27 -4.81 6.61
CA ASP A 238 -8.60 -5.02 7.22
C ASP A 238 -9.19 -6.42 6.96
N ILE A 239 -9.03 -6.91 5.74
CA ILE A 239 -9.31 -8.26 5.26
C ILE A 239 -8.06 -8.84 4.60
N TRP A 240 -8.03 -10.17 4.43
CA TRP A 240 -7.02 -10.82 3.59
C TRP A 240 -7.26 -10.47 2.13
N ARG A 241 -6.20 -10.04 1.45
CA ARG A 241 -6.23 -9.64 0.04
C ARG A 241 -5.18 -10.42 -0.73
N VAL A 242 -5.50 -10.73 -1.98
CA VAL A 242 -4.61 -11.41 -2.92
C VAL A 242 -4.63 -10.65 -4.24
N CYS A 243 -3.46 -10.43 -4.82
CA CYS A 243 -3.30 -9.77 -6.11
C CYS A 243 -2.19 -10.44 -6.92
N VAL A 244 -2.08 -10.09 -8.21
CA VAL A 244 -0.97 -10.56 -9.06
C VAL A 244 0.33 -9.88 -8.63
N ALA A 245 1.38 -10.67 -8.43
CA ALA A 245 2.70 -10.21 -8.00
C ALA A 245 3.64 -9.93 -9.20
N PRO A 246 4.75 -9.20 -8.99
CA PRO A 246 5.72 -8.86 -10.03
C PRO A 246 6.41 -10.06 -10.65
N HIS A 247 6.68 -11.10 -9.85
CA HIS A 247 7.36 -12.32 -10.28
C HIS A 247 6.41 -13.34 -10.92
N THR A 248 5.27 -12.88 -11.43
CA THR A 248 4.20 -13.76 -11.90
C THR A 248 4.56 -14.56 -13.17
N ARG A 249 3.74 -15.58 -13.39
CA ARG A 249 3.70 -16.47 -14.52
C ARG A 249 2.66 -15.97 -15.52
N TRP A 250 3.08 -15.19 -16.53
CA TRP A 250 2.22 -14.71 -17.65
C TRP A 250 1.07 -13.76 -17.22
N LEU A 251 0.58 -12.77 -17.99
CA LEU A 251 0.49 -12.52 -19.44
C LEU A 251 1.08 -11.17 -19.89
N PRO A 252 1.76 -11.11 -21.06
CA PRO A 252 2.34 -9.89 -21.63
C PRO A 252 1.28 -8.82 -21.98
N SER A 253 0.01 -9.21 -21.98
CA SER A 253 -1.11 -8.36 -22.38
C SER A 253 -1.95 -7.83 -21.21
N CYS A 254 -1.97 -8.44 -20.02
CA CYS A 254 -2.66 -7.83 -18.87
C CYS A 254 -1.88 -6.62 -18.30
N MET A 255 -0.60 -6.49 -18.66
CA MET A 255 0.34 -5.48 -18.18
C MET A 255 0.77 -4.52 -19.28
N THR A 256 -0.16 -3.94 -20.04
CA THR A 256 0.18 -2.57 -20.46
C THR A 256 0.12 -1.74 -19.20
N LEU A 257 1.28 -1.36 -18.65
CA LEU A 257 1.34 -0.24 -17.73
C LEU A 257 0.79 0.97 -18.49
N ALA A 258 -0.51 1.19 -18.41
CA ALA A 258 -1.06 2.52 -18.53
C ALA A 258 -0.74 3.21 -17.20
N CYS A 259 0.53 3.61 -17.02
CA CYS A 259 0.86 4.66 -16.08
C CYS A 259 0.13 5.91 -16.56
N ARG A 260 -0.94 6.30 -15.87
CA ARG A 260 -1.34 7.71 -15.81
C ARG A 260 -0.74 8.31 -14.55
#